data_AF-A0A3B8ZD10-F1
#
_entry.id   AF-A0A3B8ZD10-F1
#
_cell.length_a   1.000
_cell.length_b   1.000
_cell.length_c   1.000
_cell.angle_alpha   90.00
_cell.angle_beta   90.00
_cell.angle_gamma   90.00
#
_symmetry.space_group_name_H-M   'P 1'
#
loop_
_entity.id
_entity.type
_entity.pdbx_description
1 polymer ?
#
loop_
_entity_poly.entity_id
_entity_poly.type
_entity_poly.pdbx_seq_one_letter_code
_entity_poly.pdbx_strand_id
1 'polypeptide(L)'
;ECHDHKFDPLTMQDYYSMAAFFRNTTQGAFDGNVRDGKGPVVRVPLGEDLERKAALDNQIAAAQQAKEQHRSQAGKPFEQWLTAVASGDGQPVVATEDLLVHAPLMEGANKDLLNLATNTSLKTTGPINWTPEGRLGSAPELKPGSTIELGDLGDFESDQSFSLGAWVKTNTAKGTGAIIARMDQSQEHRGWDLWHENGTIAVHVIHSWPGNALKVSTRTPVLKPGVWHHVFATYNGSGKAAGIKLFIDGQRVPATAVTKNLTPGATIRSETPLRIGQRSQDQVFEA
;
A
#
# COMPACT_ATOMS: atom_id res chain seq x y z
N GLU A 1 -40.89 -43.28 5.49
CA GLU A 1 -42.13 -44.06 5.31
C GLU A 1 -42.51 -43.95 3.84
N CYS A 2 -42.89 -45.05 3.17
CA CYS A 2 -43.11 -45.03 1.70
C CYS A 2 -44.60 -45.17 1.32
N HIS A 3 -45.49 -45.12 2.30
CA HIS A 3 -46.93 -45.22 2.12
C HIS A 3 -47.65 -44.60 3.33
N ASP A 4 -48.94 -44.34 3.16
CA ASP A 4 -49.82 -43.89 4.23
C ASP A 4 -50.20 -45.04 5.16
N HIS A 5 -50.17 -44.80 6.47
CA HIS A 5 -50.82 -45.67 7.45
C HIS A 5 -52.19 -45.13 7.87
N LYS A 6 -53.04 -46.04 8.37
CA LYS A 6 -54.43 -45.77 8.74
C LYS A 6 -54.62 -44.63 9.76
N PHE A 7 -53.61 -44.37 10.58
CA PHE A 7 -53.68 -43.39 11.68
C PHE A 7 -52.72 -42.21 11.47
N ASP A 8 -52.20 -42.03 10.26
CA ASP A 8 -51.32 -40.90 9.99
C ASP A 8 -52.12 -39.59 9.99
N PRO A 9 -51.64 -38.57 10.70
CA PRO A 9 -52.35 -37.29 10.80
C PRO A 9 -52.24 -36.44 9.52
N LEU A 10 -51.31 -36.76 8.63
CA LEU A 10 -51.08 -36.12 7.33
C LEU A 10 -50.77 -37.20 6.31
N THR A 11 -51.22 -37.03 5.07
CA THR A 11 -50.84 -37.97 4.00
C THR A 11 -49.35 -37.81 3.67
N MET A 12 -48.74 -38.89 3.22
CA MET A 12 -47.39 -38.92 2.66
C MET A 12 -47.25 -37.90 1.53
N GLN A 13 -48.28 -37.72 0.70
CA GLN A 13 -48.30 -36.70 -0.34
C GLN A 13 -48.24 -35.28 0.25
N ASP A 14 -49.00 -34.98 1.29
CA ASP A 14 -48.97 -33.67 1.96
C ASP A 14 -47.62 -33.42 2.65
N TYR A 15 -47.07 -34.45 3.30
CA TYR A 15 -45.75 -34.39 3.93
C TYR A 15 -44.65 -34.07 2.91
N TYR A 16 -44.59 -34.81 1.80
CA TYR A 16 -43.55 -34.60 0.78
C TYR A 16 -43.78 -33.33 -0.05
N SER A 17 -45.03 -32.95 -0.32
CA SER A 17 -45.32 -31.69 -1.02
C SER A 17 -44.90 -30.47 -0.18
N MET A 18 -45.14 -30.50 1.14
CA MET A 18 -44.68 -29.46 2.05
C MET A 18 -43.14 -29.46 2.16
N ALA A 19 -42.52 -30.64 2.28
CA ALA A 19 -41.06 -30.75 2.35
C ALA A 19 -40.37 -30.20 1.09
N ALA A 20 -40.99 -30.34 -0.09
CA ALA A 20 -40.45 -29.81 -1.35
C ALA A 20 -40.32 -28.28 -1.36
N PHE A 21 -41.24 -27.55 -0.71
CA PHE A 21 -41.14 -26.09 -0.58
C PHE A 21 -39.91 -25.66 0.23
N PHE A 22 -39.58 -26.38 1.30
CA PHE A 22 -38.49 -26.01 2.21
C PHE A 22 -37.14 -26.65 1.86
N ARG A 23 -37.11 -27.69 1.02
CA ARG A 23 -35.88 -28.35 0.55
C ARG A 23 -35.26 -27.73 -0.71
N ASN A 24 -35.77 -26.59 -1.18
CA ASN A 24 -35.24 -25.90 -2.36
C ASN A 24 -34.57 -24.56 -2.02
N THR A 25 -33.72 -24.54 -0.99
CA THR A 25 -32.88 -23.36 -0.72
C THR A 25 -31.51 -23.53 -1.36
N THR A 26 -31.04 -22.48 -2.06
CA THR A 26 -29.67 -22.39 -2.57
C THR A 26 -28.68 -21.91 -1.50
N GLN A 27 -29.14 -21.63 -0.28
CA GLN A 27 -28.28 -21.19 0.81
C GLN A 27 -27.64 -22.39 1.52
N GLY A 28 -26.32 -22.32 1.69
CA GLY A 28 -25.59 -23.32 2.47
C GLY A 28 -25.90 -23.22 3.98
N ALA A 29 -25.58 -24.28 4.73
CA ALA A 29 -25.87 -24.39 6.17
C ALA A 29 -25.15 -23.35 7.04
N PHE A 30 -24.04 -22.78 6.56
CA PHE A 30 -23.26 -21.77 7.28
C PHE A 30 -23.29 -20.43 6.54
N ASP A 31 -23.71 -19.39 7.24
CA ASP A 31 -23.66 -18.01 6.77
C ASP A 31 -22.22 -17.52 6.58
N GLY A 32 -21.25 -18.11 7.29
CA GLY A 32 -19.84 -17.73 7.24
C GLY A 32 -19.52 -16.50 8.08
N ASN A 33 -20.39 -16.13 9.03
CA ASN A 33 -20.21 -14.99 9.93
C ASN A 33 -19.99 -13.64 9.20
N VAL A 34 -20.57 -13.49 8.01
CA VAL A 34 -20.55 -12.24 7.23
C VAL A 34 -21.82 -11.44 7.51
N ARG A 35 -21.66 -10.12 7.72
CA ARG A 35 -22.74 -9.21 8.15
C ARG A 35 -24.03 -9.35 7.33
N ASP A 36 -23.91 -9.46 6.01
CA ASP A 36 -25.05 -9.51 5.09
C ASP A 36 -25.29 -10.94 4.55
N GLY A 37 -24.96 -11.99 5.30
CA GLY A 37 -25.21 -13.40 4.94
C GLY A 37 -24.75 -13.81 3.54
N LYS A 38 -25.24 -14.96 3.05
CA LYS A 38 -25.06 -15.42 1.65
C LYS A 38 -26.36 -15.45 0.85
N GLY A 39 -27.44 -14.99 1.48
CA GLY A 39 -28.76 -14.90 0.88
C GLY A 39 -29.02 -13.57 0.17
N PRO A 40 -30.17 -13.44 -0.50
CA PRO A 40 -30.63 -12.13 -0.95
C PRO A 40 -30.88 -11.25 0.27
N VAL A 41 -30.24 -10.08 0.31
CA VAL A 41 -30.44 -9.07 1.35
C VAL A 41 -31.05 -7.83 0.71
N VAL A 42 -32.16 -7.36 1.28
CA VAL A 42 -32.77 -6.09 0.93
C VAL A 42 -32.45 -5.11 2.05
N ARG A 43 -31.71 -4.04 1.73
CA ARG A 43 -31.49 -2.94 2.69
C ARG A 43 -32.74 -2.06 2.68
N VAL A 44 -33.40 -1.98 3.83
CA VAL A 44 -34.55 -1.10 4.04
C VAL A 44 -34.08 0.07 4.91
N PRO A 45 -33.94 1.29 4.35
CA PRO A 45 -33.57 2.47 5.14
C PRO A 45 -34.68 2.81 6.14
N LEU A 46 -34.31 3.38 7.28
CA LEU A 46 -35.28 4.02 8.16
C LEU A 46 -35.85 5.27 7.47
N GLY A 47 -37.08 5.66 7.83
CA GLY A 47 -37.74 6.82 7.21
C GLY A 47 -36.91 8.11 7.32
N GLU A 48 -36.28 8.32 8.49
CA GLU A 48 -35.38 9.45 8.76
C GLU A 48 -34.10 9.44 7.91
N ASP A 49 -33.64 8.26 7.46
CA ASP A 49 -32.42 8.11 6.68
C ASP A 49 -32.63 8.30 5.17
N LEU A 50 -33.89 8.32 4.69
CA LEU A 50 -34.20 8.36 3.26
C LEU A 50 -33.64 9.61 2.58
N GLU A 51 -33.80 10.78 3.20
CA GLU A 51 -33.27 12.05 2.67
C GLU A 51 -31.75 12.03 2.64
N ARG A 52 -31.11 11.57 3.74
CA ARG A 52 -29.65 11.50 3.83
C ARG A 52 -29.07 10.52 2.81
N LYS A 53 -29.72 9.36 2.63
CA LYS A 53 -29.31 8.37 1.63
C LYS A 53 -29.38 8.95 0.22
N ALA A 54 -30.49 9.60 -0.14
CA ALA A 54 -30.63 10.21 -1.47
C ALA A 54 -29.56 11.29 -1.72
N ALA A 55 -29.24 12.10 -0.71
CA ALA A 55 -28.15 13.07 -0.80
C ALA A 55 -26.79 12.41 -1.02
N LEU A 56 -26.48 11.33 -0.28
CA LEU A 56 -25.23 10.58 -0.42
C LEU A 56 -25.10 9.91 -1.78
N ASP A 57 -26.16 9.31 -2.30
CA ASP A 57 -26.15 8.67 -3.63
C ASP A 57 -25.78 9.70 -4.72
N ASN A 58 -26.35 10.90 -4.64
CA ASN A 58 -26.02 12.00 -5.56
C ASN A 58 -24.57 12.49 -5.39
N GLN A 59 -24.08 12.62 -4.14
CA GLN A 59 -22.70 13.03 -3.88
C GLN A 59 -21.69 11.99 -4.39
N ILE A 60 -21.98 10.70 -4.20
CA ILE A 60 -21.15 9.60 -4.71
C ILE A 60 -21.11 9.63 -6.23
N ALA A 61 -22.28 9.76 -6.89
CA ALA A 61 -22.35 9.83 -8.34
C ALA A 61 -21.58 11.05 -8.89
N ALA A 62 -21.75 12.22 -8.28
CA ALA A 62 -21.03 13.43 -8.66
C ALA A 62 -19.51 13.30 -8.48
N ALA A 63 -19.06 12.75 -7.34
CA ALA A 63 -17.64 12.52 -7.07
C ALA A 63 -17.03 11.49 -8.04
N GLN A 64 -17.76 10.42 -8.36
CA GLN A 64 -17.33 9.43 -9.36
C GLN A 64 -17.20 10.06 -10.75
N GLN A 65 -18.18 10.88 -11.15
CA GLN A 65 -18.15 11.58 -12.43
C GLN A 65 -17.00 12.58 -12.50
N ALA A 66 -16.80 13.40 -11.46
CA ALA A 66 -15.69 14.34 -11.36
C ALA A 66 -14.34 13.63 -11.47
N LYS A 67 -14.18 12.48 -10.78
CA LYS A 67 -12.97 11.65 -10.87
C LYS A 67 -12.70 11.15 -12.28
N GLU A 68 -13.72 10.60 -12.96
CA GLU A 68 -13.56 10.06 -14.31
C GLU A 68 -13.33 11.18 -15.35
N GLN A 69 -14.02 12.30 -15.19
CA GLN A 69 -13.84 13.48 -16.03
C GLN A 69 -12.42 14.04 -15.90
N HIS A 70 -11.92 14.21 -14.68
CA HIS A 70 -10.53 14.61 -14.44
C HIS A 70 -9.55 13.62 -15.07
N ARG A 71 -9.78 12.31 -14.88
CA ARG A 71 -8.93 11.25 -15.48
C ARG A 71 -8.87 11.34 -17.00
N SER A 72 -10.01 11.55 -17.66
CA SER A 72 -10.07 11.66 -19.13
C SER A 72 -9.40 12.95 -19.64
N GLN A 73 -9.49 14.04 -18.88
CA GLN A 73 -8.93 15.34 -19.24
C GLN A 73 -7.45 15.47 -18.90
N ALA A 74 -6.91 14.67 -17.98
CA ALA A 74 -5.53 14.76 -17.50
C ALA A 74 -4.47 14.46 -18.58
N GLY A 75 -4.83 13.75 -19.66
CA GLY A 75 -3.86 13.33 -20.68
C GLY A 75 -3.18 14.51 -21.41
N LYS A 76 -3.95 15.47 -21.94
CA LYS A 76 -3.39 16.58 -22.71
C LYS A 76 -2.56 17.56 -21.86
N PRO A 77 -3.00 17.99 -20.66
CA PRO A 77 -2.16 18.75 -19.74
C PRO A 77 -0.89 18.00 -19.33
N PHE A 78 -0.97 16.68 -19.12
CA PHE A 78 0.19 15.85 -18.78
C PHE A 78 1.22 15.83 -19.93
N GLU A 79 0.79 15.62 -21.17
CA GLU A 79 1.70 15.63 -22.33
C GLU A 79 2.35 17.00 -22.55
N GLN A 80 1.60 18.09 -22.33
CA GLN A 80 2.13 19.46 -22.39
C GLN A 80 3.18 19.72 -21.31
N TRP A 81 2.89 19.31 -20.07
CA TRP A 81 3.84 19.37 -18.97
C TRP A 81 5.09 18.52 -19.25
N LEU A 82 4.92 17.30 -19.75
CA LEU A 82 6.01 16.39 -20.07
C LEU A 82 6.94 16.98 -21.14
N THR A 83 6.36 17.60 -22.18
CA THR A 83 7.12 18.28 -23.23
C THR A 83 7.91 19.48 -22.69
N ALA A 84 7.31 20.28 -21.81
CA ALA A 84 7.98 21.43 -21.18
C ALA A 84 9.11 21.01 -20.22
N VAL A 85 8.93 19.89 -19.51
CA VAL A 85 9.99 19.29 -18.68
C VAL A 85 11.14 18.77 -19.55
N ALA A 86 10.82 18.11 -20.66
CA ALA A 86 11.83 17.60 -21.60
C ALA A 86 12.63 18.71 -22.31
N SER A 87 12.07 19.90 -22.50
CA SER A 87 12.77 21.05 -23.09
C SER A 87 13.64 21.83 -22.10
N GLY A 88 13.60 21.48 -20.80
CA GLY A 88 14.36 22.17 -19.75
C GLY A 88 13.72 23.46 -19.25
N ASP A 89 12.56 23.86 -19.81
CA ASP A 89 11.80 25.06 -19.39
C ASP A 89 10.85 24.79 -18.22
N GLY A 90 10.63 23.51 -17.89
CA GLY A 90 9.90 23.05 -16.71
C GLY A 90 10.80 22.24 -15.81
N GLN A 91 11.05 22.69 -14.58
CA GLN A 91 11.38 21.75 -13.52
C GLN A 91 10.16 20.84 -13.36
N PRO A 92 10.31 19.50 -13.27
CA PRO A 92 9.19 18.67 -12.89
C PRO A 92 8.71 19.19 -11.52
N VAL A 93 7.58 19.89 -11.53
CA VAL A 93 6.89 20.30 -10.31
C VAL A 93 6.32 19.01 -9.74
N VAL A 94 7.17 18.28 -9.03
CA VAL A 94 6.69 17.34 -8.02
C VAL A 94 5.91 18.22 -7.06
N ALA A 95 4.62 17.96 -6.89
CA ALA A 95 3.83 18.67 -5.91
C ALA A 95 4.59 18.63 -4.57
N THR A 96 5.08 19.79 -4.14
CA THR A 96 5.73 19.95 -2.85
C THR A 96 4.70 20.12 -1.74
N GLU A 97 3.44 20.39 -2.12
CA GLU A 97 2.29 20.30 -1.22
C GLU A 97 2.25 18.90 -0.61
N ASP A 98 2.25 18.83 0.72
CA ASP A 98 2.31 17.60 1.53
C ASP A 98 3.56 16.71 1.32
N LEU A 99 4.60 17.21 0.64
CA LEU A 99 5.85 16.49 0.51
C LEU A 99 6.58 16.46 1.86
N LEU A 100 6.69 15.28 2.47
CA LEU A 100 7.35 15.14 3.77
C LEU A 100 8.88 15.07 3.63
N VAL A 101 9.37 14.42 2.57
CA VAL A 101 10.79 14.13 2.37
C VAL A 101 11.19 14.35 0.93
N HIS A 102 12.17 15.22 0.72
CA HIS A 102 12.96 15.33 -0.49
C HIS A 102 14.43 15.28 -0.10
N ALA A 103 15.03 14.10 -0.20
CA ALA A 103 16.44 13.89 0.12
C ALA A 103 17.19 13.52 -1.18
N PRO A 104 17.86 14.48 -1.84
CA PRO A 104 18.63 14.19 -3.05
C PRO A 104 19.79 13.22 -2.82
N LEU A 105 20.36 13.23 -1.60
CA LEU A 105 21.47 12.39 -1.17
C LEU A 105 22.65 12.45 -2.16
N MET A 106 23.04 13.67 -2.55
CA MET A 106 24.08 13.98 -3.53
C MET A 106 25.17 14.93 -3.01
N GLU A 107 25.10 15.29 -1.73
CA GLU A 107 25.92 16.33 -1.10
C GLU A 107 27.40 15.95 -1.07
N GLY A 108 27.71 14.66 -0.87
CA GLY A 108 29.06 14.11 -0.79
C GLY A 108 29.63 14.13 0.63
N ALA A 109 30.88 13.68 0.76
CA ALA A 109 31.57 13.58 2.04
C ALA A 109 31.68 14.94 2.75
N ASN A 110 31.58 14.93 4.08
CA ASN A 110 31.74 16.08 4.99
C ASN A 110 30.72 17.21 4.78
N LYS A 111 29.56 16.92 4.20
CA LYS A 111 28.43 17.85 4.13
C LYS A 111 27.22 17.27 4.87
N ASP A 112 26.43 18.15 5.43
CA ASP A 112 25.15 17.76 6.02
C ASP A 112 24.21 17.27 4.92
N LEU A 113 23.58 16.13 5.16
CA LEU A 113 22.47 15.63 4.35
C LEU A 113 21.23 16.48 4.63
N LEU A 114 20.51 16.91 3.60
CA LEU A 114 19.34 17.78 3.77
C LEU A 114 18.04 17.11 3.33
N ASN A 115 16.98 17.34 4.10
CA ASN A 115 15.61 17.23 3.62
C ASN A 115 15.20 18.58 3.03
N LEU A 116 15.16 18.69 1.70
CA LEU A 116 14.76 19.91 1.01
C LEU A 116 13.27 20.24 1.15
N ALA A 117 12.43 19.29 1.56
CA ALA A 117 11.01 19.54 1.77
C ALA A 117 10.75 20.40 3.01
N THR A 118 11.54 20.20 4.07
CA THR A 118 11.43 20.94 5.34
C THR A 118 12.61 21.87 5.60
N ASN A 119 13.63 21.85 4.73
CA ASN A 119 14.91 22.55 4.90
C ASN A 119 15.61 22.23 6.22
N THR A 120 15.67 20.93 6.58
CA THR A 120 16.28 20.44 7.83
C THR A 120 17.36 19.41 7.56
N SER A 121 18.41 19.37 8.39
CA SER A 121 19.46 18.36 8.31
C SER A 121 18.96 16.98 8.72
N LEU A 122 19.42 15.95 8.02
CA LEU A 122 19.17 14.53 8.31
C LEU A 122 20.24 13.98 9.25
N LYS A 123 19.85 13.05 10.12
CA LYS A 123 20.78 12.38 11.02
C LYS A 123 21.28 11.09 10.39
N THR A 124 22.54 10.74 10.65
CA THR A 124 23.13 9.46 10.26
C THR A 124 23.42 8.62 11.50
N THR A 125 23.26 7.30 11.39
CA THR A 125 23.56 6.37 12.50
C THR A 125 25.06 6.15 12.70
N GLY A 126 25.87 6.51 11.70
CA GLY A 126 27.33 6.50 11.74
C GLY A 126 27.92 7.16 10.49
N PRO A 127 29.24 7.04 10.25
CA PRO A 127 29.91 7.65 9.11
C PRO A 127 29.40 7.04 7.79
N ILE A 128 29.12 7.90 6.81
CA ILE A 128 28.63 7.50 5.49
C ILE A 128 29.78 7.58 4.47
N ASN A 129 30.03 6.48 3.78
CA ASN A 129 30.89 6.47 2.61
C ASN A 129 30.12 7.00 1.41
N TRP A 130 30.83 7.60 0.46
CA TRP A 130 30.24 8.18 -0.73
C TRP A 130 30.92 7.65 -1.98
N THR A 131 30.11 7.22 -2.94
CA THR A 131 30.58 6.86 -4.27
C THR A 131 30.29 7.98 -5.27
N PRO A 132 31.23 8.29 -6.19
CA PRO A 132 30.97 9.25 -7.28
C PRO A 132 30.04 8.67 -8.37
N GLU A 133 29.76 7.37 -8.36
CA GLU A 133 28.92 6.68 -9.36
C GLU A 133 27.42 6.73 -9.06
N GLY A 134 26.94 7.77 -8.37
CA GLY A 134 25.52 7.93 -8.09
C GLY A 134 24.71 8.32 -9.32
N ARG A 135 23.40 8.09 -9.27
CA ARG A 135 22.50 8.37 -10.40
C ARG A 135 22.38 9.86 -10.72
N LEU A 136 22.37 10.71 -9.68
CA LEU A 136 22.15 12.16 -9.76
C LEU A 136 23.38 12.98 -9.35
N GLY A 137 24.50 12.31 -9.05
CA GLY A 137 25.70 12.92 -8.44
C GLY A 137 26.42 11.88 -7.59
N SER A 138 27.06 12.30 -6.50
CA SER A 138 27.53 11.35 -5.49
C SER A 138 26.35 10.58 -4.88
N ALA A 139 26.56 9.37 -4.37
CA ALA A 139 25.55 8.63 -3.63
C ALA A 139 26.14 8.06 -2.33
N PRO A 140 25.37 8.02 -1.23
CA PRO A 140 25.79 7.38 0.01
C PRO A 140 25.76 5.86 -0.14
N GLU A 141 26.79 5.19 0.39
CA GLU A 141 26.80 3.73 0.55
C GLU A 141 26.16 3.39 1.90
N LEU A 142 25.08 2.61 1.88
CA LEU A 142 24.34 2.22 3.06
C LEU A 142 24.78 0.82 3.50
N LYS A 143 25.09 0.67 4.79
CA LYS A 143 25.55 -0.58 5.41
C LYS A 143 25.23 -0.59 6.90
N PRO A 144 25.36 -1.74 7.60
CA PRO A 144 25.08 -1.79 9.03
C PRO A 144 25.90 -0.74 9.79
N GLY A 145 25.20 0.10 10.57
CA GLY A 145 25.80 1.22 11.32
C GLY A 145 26.03 2.51 10.52
N SER A 146 25.65 2.55 9.23
CA SER A 146 25.81 3.69 8.32
C SER A 146 24.51 3.90 7.53
N THR A 147 23.46 4.33 8.22
CA THR A 147 22.10 4.53 7.68
C THR A 147 21.58 5.92 8.06
N ILE A 148 20.42 6.32 7.55
CA ILE A 148 19.89 7.68 7.71
C ILE A 148 18.57 7.65 8.49
N GLU A 149 18.41 8.55 9.46
CA GLU A 149 17.21 8.70 10.28
C GLU A 149 16.57 10.08 10.05
N LEU A 150 15.26 10.07 9.83
CA LEU A 150 14.44 11.23 9.48
C LEU A 150 13.46 11.62 10.60
N GLY A 151 13.58 11.01 11.78
CA GLY A 151 12.77 11.32 12.94
C GLY A 151 11.29 10.98 12.75
N ASP A 152 10.40 11.88 13.18
CA ASP A 152 8.97 11.61 13.34
C ASP A 152 8.13 11.75 12.03
N LEU A 153 8.78 11.72 10.87
CA LEU A 153 8.08 11.84 9.60
C LEU A 153 7.36 10.53 9.21
N GLY A 154 6.27 10.65 8.46
CA GLY A 154 5.58 9.50 7.86
C GLY A 154 4.83 8.60 8.85
N ASP A 155 4.41 9.11 9.99
CA ASP A 155 3.51 8.40 10.92
C ASP A 155 2.06 8.42 10.39
N PHE A 156 1.84 7.65 9.34
CA PHE A 156 0.55 7.53 8.67
C PHE A 156 -0.37 6.56 9.40
N GLU A 157 -1.69 6.77 9.23
CA GLU A 157 -2.69 5.75 9.50
C GLU A 157 -3.03 4.87 8.30
N SER A 158 -3.66 3.73 8.56
CA SER A 158 -4.01 2.75 7.51
C SER A 158 -4.95 3.29 6.44
N ASP A 159 -5.74 4.32 6.75
CA ASP A 159 -6.67 4.97 5.83
C ASP A 159 -6.08 6.19 5.12
N GLN A 160 -4.83 6.56 5.42
CA GLN A 160 -4.13 7.66 4.77
C GLN A 160 -3.38 7.18 3.53
N SER A 161 -3.55 7.90 2.43
CA SER A 161 -2.78 7.66 1.20
C SER A 161 -1.37 8.24 1.31
N PHE A 162 -0.39 7.52 0.78
CA PHE A 162 0.99 8.02 0.69
C PHE A 162 1.70 7.40 -0.52
N SER A 163 2.82 8.00 -0.90
CA SER A 163 3.71 7.48 -1.93
C SER A 163 5.15 7.71 -1.55
N LEU A 164 6.04 6.84 -1.99
CA LEU A 164 7.45 6.90 -1.70
C LEU A 164 8.27 6.20 -2.77
N GLY A 165 9.53 6.59 -2.89
CA GLY A 165 10.48 5.90 -3.73
C GLY A 165 11.89 6.41 -3.55
N ALA A 166 12.83 5.70 -4.17
CA ALA A 166 14.24 6.01 -4.15
C ALA A 166 14.91 5.50 -5.41
N TRP A 167 16.02 6.13 -5.79
CA TRP A 167 17.01 5.49 -6.64
C TRP A 167 17.84 4.53 -5.79
N VAL A 168 17.97 3.29 -6.24
CA VAL A 168 18.77 2.26 -5.55
C VAL A 168 19.67 1.54 -6.54
N LYS A 169 20.87 1.18 -6.09
CA LYS A 169 21.82 0.28 -6.77
C LYS A 169 22.33 -0.68 -5.71
N THR A 170 22.35 -1.97 -5.99
CA THR A 170 22.87 -2.97 -5.05
C THR A 170 23.96 -3.78 -5.72
N ASN A 171 24.98 -4.21 -4.98
CA ASN A 171 26.03 -5.11 -5.50
C ASN A 171 25.53 -6.55 -5.69
N THR A 172 24.44 -6.90 -5.02
CA THR A 172 23.77 -8.20 -5.13
C THR A 172 22.26 -8.00 -5.07
N ALA A 173 21.52 -8.81 -5.82
CA ALA A 173 20.07 -8.89 -5.71
C ALA A 173 19.66 -9.82 -4.56
N LYS A 174 20.57 -10.58 -3.95
CA LYS A 174 20.23 -11.50 -2.85
C LYS A 174 20.11 -10.74 -1.52
N GLY A 175 19.39 -11.35 -0.58
CA GLY A 175 19.24 -10.82 0.78
C GLY A 175 17.97 -9.99 0.96
N THR A 176 17.88 -9.36 2.13
CA THR A 176 16.68 -8.64 2.57
C THR A 176 17.08 -7.35 3.26
N GLY A 177 16.27 -6.30 3.09
CA GLY A 177 16.48 -5.04 3.79
C GLY A 177 15.45 -3.98 3.43
N ALA A 178 15.25 -3.01 4.32
CA ALA A 178 14.35 -1.90 4.05
C ALA A 178 15.08 -0.74 3.39
N ILE A 179 14.56 -0.32 2.24
CA ILE A 179 15.05 0.86 1.52
C ILE A 179 14.58 2.11 2.27
N ILE A 180 13.29 2.15 2.62
CA ILE A 180 12.67 3.20 3.44
C ILE A 180 11.73 2.49 4.41
N ALA A 181 11.80 2.77 5.71
CA ALA A 181 10.88 2.16 6.67
C ALA A 181 10.55 3.07 7.85
N ARG A 182 9.30 2.97 8.29
CA ARG A 182 8.85 3.34 9.63
C ARG A 182 8.10 2.14 10.19
N MET A 183 8.84 1.20 10.79
CA MET A 183 8.28 -0.07 11.25
C MET A 183 8.91 -0.54 12.55
N ASP A 184 8.06 -0.84 13.52
CA ASP A 184 8.43 -1.29 14.84
C ASP A 184 8.24 -2.80 14.97
N GLN A 185 9.36 -3.51 14.93
CA GLN A 185 9.38 -4.96 15.06
C GLN A 185 8.96 -5.43 16.45
N SER A 186 9.18 -4.64 17.50
CA SER A 186 8.78 -5.00 18.87
C SER A 186 7.27 -4.98 19.05
N GLN A 187 6.56 -4.21 18.21
CA GLN A 187 5.11 -4.14 18.13
C GLN A 187 4.57 -4.97 16.96
N GLU A 188 5.02 -6.22 16.85
CA GLU A 188 4.57 -7.17 15.81
C GLU A 188 4.74 -6.63 14.37
N HIS A 189 5.84 -5.92 14.14
CA HIS A 189 6.14 -5.27 12.86
C HIS A 189 5.14 -4.18 12.46
N ARG A 190 4.46 -3.52 13.41
CA ARG A 190 3.54 -2.41 13.11
C ARG A 190 4.24 -1.28 12.37
N GLY A 191 3.61 -0.77 11.31
CA GLY A 191 4.14 0.29 10.46
C GLY A 191 4.13 -0.05 8.98
N TRP A 192 5.03 0.56 8.23
CA TRP A 192 5.15 0.38 6.79
C TRP A 192 6.60 0.44 6.33
N ASP A 193 6.89 -0.18 5.18
CA ASP A 193 8.19 -0.07 4.53
C ASP A 193 8.10 -0.22 3.00
N LEU A 194 9.14 0.26 2.33
CA LEU A 194 9.55 -0.13 0.99
C LEU A 194 10.73 -1.09 1.14
N TRP A 195 10.52 -2.33 0.74
CA TRP A 195 11.31 -3.48 1.13
C TRP A 195 11.95 -4.16 -0.07
N HIS A 196 13.20 -4.58 0.09
CA HIS A 196 13.92 -5.44 -0.85
C HIS A 196 13.96 -6.88 -0.30
N GLU A 197 13.65 -7.86 -1.15
CA GLU A 197 13.76 -9.28 -0.85
C GLU A 197 14.18 -10.07 -2.08
N ASN A 198 15.44 -10.53 -2.12
CA ASN A 198 15.99 -11.33 -3.20
C ASN A 198 15.71 -10.76 -4.61
N GLY A 199 15.87 -9.43 -4.76
CA GLY A 199 15.72 -8.68 -5.99
C GLY A 199 14.29 -8.27 -6.28
N THR A 200 13.32 -8.76 -5.50
CA THR A 200 11.93 -8.28 -5.52
C THR A 200 11.81 -7.01 -4.69
N ILE A 201 10.86 -6.17 -5.08
CA ILE A 201 10.46 -4.99 -4.30
C ILE A 201 9.08 -5.25 -3.72
N ALA A 202 8.92 -5.01 -2.43
CA ALA A 202 7.67 -5.14 -1.73
C ALA A 202 7.32 -3.90 -0.93
N VAL A 203 6.04 -3.77 -0.60
CA VAL A 203 5.54 -2.82 0.38
C VAL A 203 4.79 -3.58 1.43
N HIS A 204 5.09 -3.28 2.69
CA HIS A 204 4.27 -3.71 3.82
C HIS A 204 3.46 -2.55 4.39
N VAL A 205 2.23 -2.85 4.81
CA VAL A 205 1.38 -1.97 5.63
C VAL A 205 0.79 -2.84 6.73
N ILE A 206 1.25 -2.68 7.97
CA ILE A 206 1.10 -3.67 9.02
C ILE A 206 0.53 -3.04 10.28
N HIS A 207 -0.56 -3.62 10.79
CA HIS A 207 -0.98 -3.42 12.17
C HIS A 207 -0.35 -4.45 13.11
N SER A 208 -0.37 -5.72 12.69
CA SER A 208 0.24 -6.87 13.37
C SER A 208 0.57 -7.95 12.33
N TRP A 209 1.84 -8.34 12.23
CA TRP A 209 2.28 -9.35 11.27
C TRP A 209 2.20 -10.78 11.84
N PRO A 210 1.77 -11.79 11.06
CA PRO A 210 1.20 -11.72 9.72
C PRO A 210 -0.34 -11.59 9.69
N GLY A 211 -0.99 -11.53 10.86
CA GLY A 211 -2.44 -11.71 11.02
C GLY A 211 -3.30 -10.52 10.56
N ASN A 212 -2.75 -9.30 10.53
CA ASN A 212 -3.45 -8.07 10.20
C ASN A 212 -2.53 -7.12 9.41
N ALA A 213 -2.35 -7.42 8.12
CA ALA A 213 -1.35 -6.77 7.28
C ALA A 213 -1.70 -6.78 5.79
N LEU A 214 -1.00 -5.92 5.04
CA LEU A 214 -0.82 -6.01 3.61
C LEU A 214 0.66 -6.26 3.31
N LYS A 215 0.94 -7.19 2.40
CA LYS A 215 2.25 -7.32 1.72
C LYS A 215 1.98 -7.45 0.24
N VAL A 216 2.49 -6.51 -0.55
CA VAL A 216 2.41 -6.56 -2.01
C VAL A 216 3.82 -6.53 -2.57
N SER A 217 4.18 -7.54 -3.35
CA SER A 217 5.53 -7.71 -3.91
C SER A 217 5.50 -7.83 -5.43
N THR A 218 6.57 -7.43 -6.10
CA THR A 218 6.76 -7.73 -7.52
C THR A 218 6.72 -9.24 -7.76
N ARG A 219 6.17 -9.67 -8.90
CA ARG A 219 6.02 -11.11 -9.20
C ARG A 219 7.35 -11.83 -9.40
N THR A 220 8.34 -11.10 -9.87
CA THR A 220 9.69 -11.58 -10.17
C THR A 220 10.71 -10.60 -9.60
N PRO A 221 11.98 -11.02 -9.43
CA PRO A 221 13.06 -10.10 -9.19
C PRO A 221 13.12 -9.03 -10.28
N VAL A 222 13.29 -7.78 -9.88
CA VAL A 222 13.33 -6.59 -10.74
C VAL A 222 14.64 -5.83 -10.63
N LEU A 223 15.37 -5.97 -9.52
CA LEU A 223 16.68 -5.34 -9.35
C LEU A 223 17.78 -6.15 -10.03
N LYS A 224 18.62 -5.46 -10.79
CA LYS A 224 19.84 -6.02 -11.38
C LYS A 224 21.07 -5.54 -10.60
N PRO A 225 21.96 -6.45 -10.17
CA PRO A 225 23.20 -6.07 -9.50
C PRO A 225 24.02 -5.05 -10.30
N GLY A 226 24.54 -4.03 -9.63
CA GLY A 226 25.36 -2.97 -10.22
C GLY A 226 24.60 -1.97 -11.09
N VAL A 227 23.27 -2.08 -11.20
CA VAL A 227 22.44 -1.19 -12.02
C VAL A 227 21.57 -0.31 -11.12
N TRP A 228 21.52 0.99 -11.43
CA TRP A 228 20.59 1.91 -10.80
C TRP A 228 19.17 1.65 -11.28
N HIS A 229 18.25 1.46 -10.33
CA HIS A 229 16.82 1.38 -10.58
C HIS A 229 16.09 2.42 -9.74
N HIS A 230 15.10 3.07 -10.33
CA HIS A 230 14.14 3.87 -9.56
C HIS A 230 13.02 2.97 -9.09
N VAL A 231 12.89 2.81 -7.77
CA VAL A 231 11.82 2.01 -7.15
C VAL A 231 10.81 2.96 -6.52
N PHE A 232 9.54 2.77 -6.82
CA PHE A 232 8.49 3.65 -6.33
C PHE A 232 7.21 2.88 -6.02
N ALA A 233 6.51 3.32 -4.98
CA ALA A 233 5.27 2.75 -4.55
C ALA A 233 4.21 3.82 -4.23
N THR A 234 2.96 3.49 -4.50
CA THR A 234 1.81 4.28 -4.06
C THR A 234 0.87 3.41 -3.24
N TYR A 235 0.33 3.96 -2.16
CA TYR A 235 -0.77 3.39 -1.39
C TYR A 235 -1.90 4.40 -1.31
N ASN A 236 -3.13 3.96 -1.56
CA ASN A 236 -4.29 4.85 -1.64
C ASN A 236 -5.14 4.94 -0.36
N GLY A 237 -4.68 4.39 0.78
CA GLY A 237 -5.46 4.40 2.03
C GLY A 237 -6.63 3.43 2.07
N SER A 238 -6.82 2.54 1.08
CA SER A 238 -8.03 1.69 1.03
C SER A 238 -8.06 0.54 2.04
N GLY A 239 -6.97 0.25 2.72
CA GLY A 239 -6.79 -0.96 3.53
C GLY A 239 -6.76 -2.26 2.70
N LYS A 240 -6.60 -2.15 1.36
CA LYS A 240 -6.60 -3.31 0.45
C LYS A 240 -5.31 -3.38 -0.35
N ALA A 241 -4.85 -4.60 -0.61
CA ALA A 241 -3.67 -4.87 -1.44
C ALA A 241 -3.79 -4.27 -2.86
N ALA A 242 -5.00 -4.19 -3.43
CA ALA A 242 -5.23 -3.55 -4.74
C ALA A 242 -4.99 -2.03 -4.75
N GLY A 243 -4.97 -1.41 -3.56
CA GLY A 243 -4.61 -0.02 -3.36
C GLY A 243 -3.11 0.26 -3.43
N ILE A 244 -2.28 -0.78 -3.39
CA ILE A 244 -0.82 -0.67 -3.53
C ILE A 244 -0.43 -0.88 -4.99
N LYS A 245 0.40 0.02 -5.52
CA LYS A 245 1.00 -0.12 -6.85
C LYS A 245 2.51 0.04 -6.73
N LEU A 246 3.24 -0.75 -7.52
CA LEU A 246 4.70 -0.73 -7.60
C LEU A 246 5.12 -0.29 -8.99
N PHE A 247 6.17 0.53 -9.05
CA PHE A 247 6.76 1.05 -10.27
C PHE A 247 8.27 0.87 -10.22
N ILE A 248 8.84 0.41 -11.33
CA ILE A 248 10.28 0.25 -11.53
C ILE A 248 10.66 1.06 -12.76
N ASP A 249 11.62 1.97 -12.62
CA ASP A 249 12.09 2.86 -13.67
C ASP A 249 10.94 3.65 -14.33
N GLY A 250 9.98 4.08 -13.50
CA GLY A 250 8.79 4.83 -13.92
C GLY A 250 7.66 3.99 -14.51
N GLN A 251 7.86 2.69 -14.74
CA GLN A 251 6.84 1.80 -15.31
C GLN A 251 6.14 0.99 -14.22
N ARG A 252 4.81 0.94 -14.27
CA ARG A 252 4.02 0.10 -13.36
C ARG A 252 4.30 -1.37 -13.64
N VAL A 253 4.69 -2.13 -12.62
CA VAL A 253 5.00 -3.56 -12.75
C VAL A 253 3.90 -4.46 -12.19
N PRO A 254 3.75 -5.70 -12.71
CA PRO A 254 2.88 -6.70 -12.12
C PRO A 254 3.31 -7.06 -10.70
N ALA A 255 2.34 -7.09 -9.78
CA ALA A 255 2.55 -7.42 -8.38
C ALA A 255 1.60 -8.53 -7.90
N THR A 256 1.96 -9.17 -6.80
CA THR A 256 1.17 -10.17 -6.09
C THR A 256 0.93 -9.72 -4.65
N ALA A 257 -0.31 -9.85 -4.21
CA ALA A 257 -0.66 -9.72 -2.80
C ALA A 257 -0.27 -11.01 -2.06
N VAL A 258 0.77 -10.93 -1.23
CA VAL A 258 1.24 -12.03 -0.37
C VAL A 258 0.37 -12.09 0.89
N THR A 259 0.08 -10.93 1.48
CA THR A 259 -0.84 -10.78 2.61
C THR A 259 -1.87 -9.70 2.30
N LYS A 260 -3.14 -9.91 2.66
CA LYS A 260 -4.27 -9.04 2.26
C LYS A 260 -5.40 -8.97 3.29
N ASN A 261 -5.08 -9.13 4.57
CA ASN A 261 -6.03 -9.30 5.67
C ASN A 261 -6.13 -8.07 6.59
N LEU A 262 -5.59 -6.91 6.18
CA LEU A 262 -5.70 -5.67 6.96
C LEU A 262 -7.17 -5.31 7.24
N THR A 263 -7.52 -5.20 8.52
CA THR A 263 -8.89 -4.91 8.97
C THR A 263 -9.19 -3.41 8.89
N PRO A 264 -10.43 -2.99 8.62
CA PRO A 264 -10.82 -1.59 8.69
C PRO A 264 -10.52 -0.99 10.08
N GLY A 265 -9.98 0.23 10.14
CA GLY A 265 -9.62 0.92 11.38
C GLY A 265 -8.38 0.37 12.09
N ALA A 266 -7.64 -0.56 11.47
CA ALA A 266 -6.37 -1.04 12.04
C ALA A 266 -5.34 0.10 12.08
N THR A 267 -4.67 0.29 13.21
CA THR A 267 -3.64 1.32 13.31
C THR A 267 -2.31 0.84 12.72
N ILE A 268 -1.65 1.68 11.93
CA ILE A 268 -0.25 1.43 11.51
C ILE A 268 0.73 2.45 12.09
N ARG A 269 0.27 3.33 12.99
CA ARG A 269 1.13 4.29 13.67
C ARG A 269 2.19 3.60 14.52
N SER A 270 3.35 4.21 14.60
CA SER A 270 4.48 3.71 15.38
C SER A 270 5.33 4.86 15.90
N GLU A 271 5.86 4.69 17.11
CA GLU A 271 6.80 5.65 17.73
C GLU A 271 8.24 5.51 17.17
N THR A 272 8.51 4.50 16.34
CA THR A 272 9.82 4.35 15.71
C THR A 272 10.02 5.45 14.65
N PRO A 273 11.22 6.03 14.54
CA PRO A 273 11.46 7.04 13.53
C PRO A 273 11.54 6.45 12.13
N LEU A 274 11.24 7.29 11.14
CA LEU A 274 11.44 7.00 9.73
C LEU A 274 12.94 6.88 9.44
N ARG A 275 13.30 5.84 8.67
CA ARG A 275 14.68 5.54 8.29
C ARG A 275 14.81 5.28 6.79
N ILE A 276 15.97 5.63 6.25
CA ILE A 276 16.44 5.19 4.93
C ILE A 276 17.58 4.21 5.14
N GLY A 277 17.51 3.06 4.50
CA GLY A 277 18.51 2.00 4.57
C GLY A 277 18.37 1.02 5.74
N GLN A 278 17.32 1.10 6.55
CA GLN A 278 17.15 0.24 7.72
C GLN A 278 15.70 0.12 8.16
N ARG A 279 15.34 -1.04 8.74
CA ARG A 279 14.06 -1.25 9.44
C ARG A 279 14.31 -1.45 10.92
N SER A 280 13.67 -0.66 11.79
CA SER A 280 13.86 -0.82 13.25
C SER A 280 15.36 -0.82 13.60
N GLN A 281 15.84 -1.84 14.33
CA GLN A 281 17.22 -2.01 14.76
C GLN A 281 18.04 -2.96 13.85
N ASP A 282 17.45 -3.49 12.78
CA ASP A 282 18.06 -4.53 11.92
C ASP A 282 17.63 -4.38 10.44
N GLN A 283 17.76 -5.46 9.64
CA GLN A 283 17.30 -5.53 8.24
C GLN A 283 17.75 -4.33 7.39
N VAL A 284 19.06 -4.12 7.40
CA VAL A 284 19.73 -3.04 6.68
C VAL A 284 19.70 -3.32 5.19
N PHE A 285 19.40 -2.30 4.41
CA PHE A 285 19.53 -2.36 2.97
C PHE A 285 20.96 -1.97 2.58
N GLU A 286 21.72 -2.96 2.15
CA GLU A 286 23.09 -2.77 1.67
C GLU A 286 23.09 -2.33 0.19
N ALA A 287 23.55 -1.11 -0.05
CA ALA A 287 23.51 -0.45 -1.35
C ALA A 287 24.69 0.50 -1.55
#